data_AF-K4KNQ5-F1
#
_entry.id   AF-K4KNQ5-F1
#
_cell.length_a   1.000
_cell.length_b   1.000
_cell.length_c   1.000
_cell.angle_alpha   90.00
_cell.angle_beta   90.00
_cell.angle_gamma   90.00
#
_symmetry.space_group_name_H-M   'P 1'
#
loop_
_entity.id
_entity.type
_entity.pdbx_description
1 polymer ?
#
loop_
_entity_poly.entity_id
_entity_poly.type
_entity_poly.pdbx_seq_one_letter_code
_entity_poly.pdbx_strand_id
1 'polypeptide(L)'
;MIAGAFGAHALKPVLSGTSMATWQTAVFYHLVHASLATAIVHTGRFRWSVYAVVCLLTGCLLFSGSLYALALGGPRWLGPITPLGGLCFIVGWLSLAIGAWRQPHEE
;
A
#
# COMPACT_ATOMS: atom_id res chain seq x y z
N MET A 1 -7.45 -6.22 -7.14
CA MET A 1 -8.08 -7.37 -7.84
C MET A 1 -7.29 -7.80 -9.08
N ILE A 2 -7.02 -6.91 -10.05
CA ILE A 2 -6.29 -7.23 -11.29
C ILE A 2 -4.92 -7.88 -11.02
N ALA A 3 -4.05 -7.25 -10.21
CA ALA A 3 -2.73 -7.80 -9.90
C ALA A 3 -2.77 -9.18 -9.20
N GLY A 4 -3.77 -9.42 -8.34
CA GLY A 4 -3.96 -10.73 -7.70
C GLY A 4 -4.34 -11.82 -8.69
N ALA A 5 -5.31 -11.54 -9.56
CA ALA A 5 -5.74 -12.46 -10.62
C ALA A 5 -4.61 -12.74 -11.62
N PHE A 6 -3.88 -11.70 -12.03
CA PHE A 6 -2.73 -11.82 -12.91
C PHE A 6 -1.62 -12.69 -12.29
N GLY A 7 -1.33 -12.47 -11.00
CA GLY A 7 -0.43 -13.32 -10.24
C GLY A 7 -0.81 -14.80 -10.28
N ALA A 8 -2.08 -15.10 -9.98
CA ALA A 8 -2.57 -16.47 -9.85
C ALA A 8 -2.64 -17.24 -11.18
N HIS A 9 -2.98 -16.57 -12.28
CA HIS A 9 -3.25 -17.21 -13.57
C HIS A 9 -2.09 -17.08 -14.57
N ALA A 10 -1.45 -15.91 -14.64
CA ALA A 10 -0.42 -15.64 -15.65
C ALA A 10 1.00 -15.81 -15.11
N LEU A 11 1.26 -15.45 -13.84
CA LEU A 11 2.61 -15.43 -13.29
C LEU A 11 2.98 -16.68 -12.49
N LYS A 12 2.02 -17.38 -11.88
CA LYS A 12 2.24 -18.59 -11.08
C LYS A 12 3.11 -19.67 -11.75
N PRO A 13 2.97 -20.00 -13.05
CA PRO A 13 3.82 -21.00 -13.68
C PRO A 13 5.22 -20.50 -14.06
N VAL A 14 5.45 -19.19 -14.04
CA VAL A 14 6.70 -18.56 -14.55
C VAL A 14 7.60 -18.06 -13.40
N LEU A 15 7.00 -17.57 -12.32
CA LEU A 15 7.75 -17.03 -11.19
C LEU A 15 8.22 -18.12 -10.23
N SER A 16 9.44 -17.95 -9.70
CA SER A 16 9.93 -18.77 -8.59
C SER A 16 9.04 -18.62 -7.35
N GLY A 17 9.06 -19.61 -6.45
CA GLY A 17 8.27 -19.55 -5.20
C GLY A 17 8.52 -18.28 -4.40
N THR A 18 9.78 -17.84 -4.30
CA THR A 18 10.13 -16.58 -3.62
C THR A 18 9.56 -15.36 -4.33
N SER A 19 9.69 -15.26 -5.66
CA SER A 19 9.18 -14.10 -6.42
C SER A 19 7.66 -14.04 -6.39
N MET A 20 7.00 -15.20 -6.41
CA MET A 20 5.55 -15.30 -6.26
C MET A 20 5.11 -14.88 -4.85
N ALA A 21 5.83 -15.26 -3.80
CA ALA A 21 5.58 -14.77 -2.45
C ALA A 21 5.73 -13.24 -2.37
N THR A 22 6.80 -12.68 -2.96
CA THR A 22 7.00 -11.23 -3.07
C THR A 22 5.85 -10.53 -3.79
N TRP A 23 5.37 -11.09 -4.91
CA TRP A 23 4.21 -10.58 -5.63
C TRP A 23 2.95 -10.57 -4.74
N GLN A 24 2.68 -11.66 -4.02
CA GLN A 24 1.51 -11.74 -3.14
C GLN A 24 1.60 -10.76 -1.97
N THR A 25 2.78 -10.55 -1.39
CA THR A 25 3.00 -9.48 -0.40
C THR A 25 2.67 -8.12 -1.00
N ALA A 26 3.17 -7.81 -2.20
CA ALA A 26 2.86 -6.55 -2.87
C ALA A 26 1.35 -6.35 -3.09
N VAL A 27 0.64 -7.39 -3.57
CA VAL A 27 -0.83 -7.39 -3.75
C VAL A 27 -1.56 -7.15 -2.44
N PHE A 28 -1.19 -7.85 -1.36
CA PHE A 28 -1.86 -7.73 -0.07
C PHE A 28 -1.73 -6.31 0.49
N TYR A 29 -0.51 -5.77 0.55
CA TYR A 29 -0.27 -4.42 1.07
C TYR A 29 -0.94 -3.35 0.20
N HIS A 30 -0.93 -3.52 -1.13
CA HIS A 30 -1.60 -2.59 -2.03
C HIS A 30 -3.11 -2.60 -1.77
N LEU A 31 -3.73 -3.78 -1.68
CA LEU A 31 -5.16 -3.92 -1.46
C LEU A 31 -5.60 -3.27 -0.14
N VAL A 32 -4.90 -3.56 0.96
CA VAL A 32 -5.24 -3.02 2.29
C VAL A 32 -5.19 -1.49 2.29
N HIS A 33 -4.07 -0.90 1.84
CA HIS A 33 -3.87 0.54 1.96
C HIS A 33 -4.63 1.34 0.90
N ALA A 34 -4.80 0.82 -0.33
CA ALA A 34 -5.62 1.48 -1.34
C ALA A 34 -7.12 1.42 -1.01
N SER A 35 -7.60 0.32 -0.42
CA SER A 35 -8.99 0.24 0.04
C SER A 35 -9.24 1.21 1.20
N LEU A 36 -8.31 1.29 2.14
CA LEU A 36 -8.37 2.28 3.22
C LEU A 36 -8.35 3.72 2.67
N ALA A 37 -7.44 4.03 1.74
CA ALA A 37 -7.39 5.35 1.12
C ALA A 37 -8.72 5.71 0.43
N THR A 38 -9.30 4.76 -0.32
CA THR A 38 -10.62 4.93 -0.93
C THR A 38 -11.70 5.19 0.11
N ALA A 39 -11.74 4.41 1.19
CA ALA A 39 -12.69 4.63 2.28
C ALA A 39 -12.56 6.02 2.90
N ILE A 40 -11.33 6.48 3.17
CA ILE A 40 -11.07 7.81 3.73
C ILE A 40 -11.50 8.92 2.77
N VAL A 41 -11.34 8.75 1.45
CA VAL A 41 -11.83 9.74 0.46
C VAL A 41 -13.35 9.93 0.57
N HIS A 42 -14.10 8.88 0.88
CA HIS A 42 -15.56 8.95 1.02
C HIS A 42 -16.05 9.39 2.40
N THR A 43 -15.31 9.09 3.47
CA THR A 43 -15.78 9.31 4.86
C THR A 43 -15.00 10.38 5.62
N GLY A 44 -13.78 10.70 5.19
CA GLY A 44 -12.87 11.61 5.88
C GLY A 44 -13.31 13.06 5.76
N ARG A 45 -13.60 13.69 6.91
CA ARG A 45 -14.07 15.09 6.98
C ARG A 45 -13.07 16.04 7.65
N PHE A 46 -11.85 15.59 7.93
CA PHE A 46 -10.87 16.37 8.68
C PHE A 46 -9.57 16.55 7.90
N ARG A 47 -8.80 17.60 8.23
CA ARG A 47 -7.53 17.93 7.54
C ARG A 47 -6.54 16.76 7.49
N TRP A 48 -6.53 15.92 8.52
CA TRP A 48 -5.67 14.73 8.58
C TRP A 48 -6.06 13.62 7.60
N SER A 49 -7.29 13.59 7.09
CA SER A 49 -7.74 12.64 6.07
C SER A 49 -6.94 12.80 4.77
N VAL A 50 -6.60 14.03 4.37
CA VAL A 50 -5.81 14.30 3.17
C VAL A 50 -4.38 13.76 3.33
N TYR A 51 -3.73 14.05 4.45
CA TYR A 51 -2.39 13.51 4.74
C TYR A 51 -2.38 11.99 4.77
N ALA A 52 -3.40 11.38 5.40
CA ALA A 52 -3.57 9.93 5.41
C ALA A 52 -3.63 9.36 3.98
N VAL A 53 -4.52 9.88 3.13
CA VAL A 53 -4.68 9.40 1.75
C VAL A 53 -3.40 9.55 0.94
N VAL A 54 -2.76 10.72 0.97
CA VAL A 54 -1.52 10.98 0.21
C VAL A 54 -0.41 10.02 0.65
N CYS A 55 -0.21 9.84 1.95
CA CYS A 55 0.79 8.93 2.47
C CYS A 55 0.48 7.46 2.13
N LEU A 56 -0.78 7.02 2.23
CA LEU A 56 -1.19 5.66 1.88
C LEU A 56 -0.96 5.36 0.39
N LEU A 57 -1.35 6.27 -0.51
CA LEU A 57 -1.16 6.07 -1.95
C LEU A 57 0.33 6.14 -2.34
N THR A 58 1.09 7.05 -1.74
CA THR A 58 2.55 7.11 -1.94
C THR A 58 3.21 5.82 -1.44
N GLY A 59 2.77 5.31 -0.29
CA GLY A 59 3.19 4.01 0.23
C GLY A 59 2.89 2.86 -0.75
N CYS A 60 1.71 2.82 -1.37
CA CYS A 60 1.39 1.81 -2.39
C CYS A 60 2.35 1.86 -3.58
N LEU A 61 2.68 3.06 -4.07
CA LEU A 61 3.62 3.24 -5.18
C LEU A 61 5.03 2.79 -4.80
N LEU A 62 5.54 3.21 -3.64
CA LEU A 62 6.92 2.95 -3.23
C LEU A 62 7.11 1.52 -2.70
N PHE A 63 6.17 0.99 -1.90
CA PHE A 63 6.26 -0.33 -1.28
C PHE A 63 5.78 -1.42 -2.24
N SER A 64 4.51 -1.36 -2.67
CA SER A 64 3.97 -2.43 -3.52
C SER A 64 4.53 -2.34 -4.94
N GLY A 65 4.73 -1.13 -5.47
CA GLY A 65 5.36 -0.94 -6.78
C GLY A 65 6.78 -1.50 -6.86
N SER A 66 7.63 -1.26 -5.85
CA SER A 66 8.98 -1.83 -5.82
C SER A 66 8.95 -3.35 -5.75
N LEU A 67 8.07 -3.94 -4.93
CA LEU A 67 7.95 -5.38 -4.79
C LEU A 67 7.40 -6.05 -6.07
N TYR A 68 6.46 -5.42 -6.78
CA TYR A 68 6.04 -5.91 -8.10
C TYR A 68 7.21 -5.93 -9.09
N ALA A 69 7.99 -4.86 -9.15
CA ALA A 69 9.14 -4.79 -10.02
C ALA A 69 10.19 -5.86 -9.65
N LEU A 70 10.51 -6.01 -8.37
CA LEU A 70 11.45 -7.03 -7.88
C LEU A 70 10.97 -8.46 -8.17
N ALA A 71 9.67 -8.74 -8.00
CA ALA A 71 9.08 -10.04 -8.33
C ALA A 71 9.18 -10.38 -9.83
N LEU A 72 9.22 -9.37 -10.70
CA LEU A 72 9.38 -9.53 -12.15
C LEU A 72 10.85 -9.46 -12.62
N GLY A 73 11.82 -9.49 -11.69
CA GLY A 73 13.24 -9.45 -12.03
C GLY A 73 13.81 -8.03 -12.24
N GLY A 74 13.13 -7.01 -11.73
CA GLY A 74 13.59 -5.63 -11.75
C GLY A 74 14.87 -5.40 -10.93
N PRO A 75 15.44 -4.19 -11.01
CA PRO A 75 16.73 -3.89 -10.39
C PRO A 75 16.74 -4.05 -8.87
N ARG A 76 17.80 -4.66 -8.32
CA ARG A 76 17.96 -4.89 -6.88
C ARG A 76 17.98 -3.63 -6.03
N TRP A 77 18.36 -2.48 -6.60
CA TRP A 77 18.36 -1.19 -5.90
C TRP A 77 16.95 -0.68 -5.54
N LEU A 78 15.89 -1.29 -6.09
CA LEU A 78 14.52 -1.03 -5.67
C LEU A 78 14.23 -1.56 -4.25
N GLY A 79 15.02 -2.51 -3.75
CA GLY A 79 14.88 -3.07 -2.39
C GLY A 79 14.83 -1.98 -1.32
N PRO A 80 15.86 -1.10 -1.24
CA PRO A 80 15.88 0.06 -0.34
C PRO A 80 14.74 1.08 -0.47
N ILE A 81 13.95 1.06 -1.55
CA ILE A 81 12.77 1.94 -1.69
C ILE A 81 11.58 1.41 -0.87
N THR A 82 11.49 0.09 -0.72
CA THR A 82 10.38 -0.57 -0.02
C THR A 82 10.19 -0.06 1.41
N PRO A 83 11.25 0.08 2.24
CA PRO A 83 11.13 0.69 3.57
C PRO A 83 10.56 2.11 3.58
N LEU A 84 10.86 2.93 2.56
CA LEU A 84 10.32 4.29 2.45
C LEU A 84 8.81 4.26 2.27
N GLY A 85 8.31 3.33 1.44
CA GLY A 85 6.87 3.12 1.31
C GLY A 85 6.22 2.62 2.61
N GLY A 86 6.92 1.77 3.36
CA GLY A 86 6.49 1.33 4.70
C GLY A 86 6.36 2.50 5.69
N LEU A 87 7.32 3.43 5.67
CA LEU A 87 7.25 4.66 6.46
C LEU A 87 6.04 5.52 6.05
N CYS A 88 5.77 5.65 4.75
CA CYS A 88 4.58 6.35 4.28
C CYS A 88 3.28 5.70 4.81
N PHE A 89 3.19 4.37 4.82
CA PHE A 89 2.03 3.69 5.43
C PHE A 89 1.89 4.02 6.92
N ILE A 90 2.97 3.98 7.69
CA ILE A 90 2.97 4.34 9.12
C ILE A 90 2.45 5.76 9.32
N VAL A 91 2.98 6.74 8.58
CA VAL A 91 2.53 8.14 8.66
C VAL A 91 1.06 8.29 8.28
N GLY A 92 0.60 7.52 7.27
CA GLY A 92 -0.81 7.53 6.85
C GLY A 92 -1.75 7.05 7.97
N TRP A 93 -1.41 5.93 8.61
CA TRP A 93 -2.17 5.40 9.75
C TRP A 93 -2.15 6.33 10.96
N LEU A 94 -1.00 6.90 11.30
CA LEU A 94 -0.87 7.88 12.39
C LEU A 94 -1.70 9.14 12.12
N SER A 95 -1.71 9.63 10.89
CA SER A 95 -2.54 10.77 10.50
C SER A 95 -4.03 10.47 10.72
N LEU A 96 -4.48 9.27 10.36
CA LEU A 96 -5.86 8.84 10.61
C LEU A 96 -6.17 8.78 12.11
N ALA A 97 -5.29 8.18 12.91
CA ALA A 97 -5.47 8.05 14.36
C ALA A 97 -5.53 9.43 15.06
N ILE A 98 -4.63 10.35 14.70
CA ILE A 98 -4.61 11.72 15.23
C ILE A 98 -5.88 12.46 14.80
N GLY A 99 -6.29 12.31 13.54
CA GLY A 99 -7.51 12.92 13.03
C GLY A 99 -8.76 12.45 13.77
N ALA A 100 -8.88 11.14 14.02
CA ALA A 100 -9.98 10.56 14.77
C ALA A 100 -10.01 11.03 16.24
N TRP A 101 -8.87 11.05 16.92
CA TRP A 101 -8.79 11.51 18.32
C TRP A 101 -9.12 13.00 18.46
N ARG A 102 -8.76 13.82 17.47
CA ARG A 102 -9.04 15.27 17.52
C ARG A 102 -10.45 15.66 17.11
N GLN A 103 -11.30 14.71 16.69
CA GLN A 103 -12.70 15.01 16.41
C GLN A 103 -13.44 15.24 17.73
N PRO A 104 -14.09 16.42 17.92
CA PRO A 104 -15.03 16.58 19.02
C PRO A 104 -16.12 15.52 18.86
N HIS A 105 -16.37 14.74 19.91
CA HIS A 105 -17.59 13.95 19.97
C HIS A 105 -18.75 14.95 20.10
N GLU A 106 -19.44 15.22 18.99
CA GLU A 106 -20.75 15.87 19.04
C GLU A 106 -21.71 14.84 19.65
N GLU A 107 -22.04 15.01 20.95
CA GLU A 107 -23.15 14.34 21.64
C GLU A 107 -24.51 14.92 21.21
#